data_AF-A0A7S6RXX7-F1
#
_entry.id   AF-A0A7S6RXX7-F1
#
_cell.length_a   1.000
_cell.length_b   1.000
_cell.length_c   1.000
_cell.angle_alpha   90.00
_cell.angle_beta   90.00
_cell.angle_gamma   90.00
#
_symmetry.space_group_name_H-M   'P 1'
#
loop_
_entity.id
_entity.type
_entity.pdbx_description
1 polymer ?
#
loop_
_entity_poly.entity_id
_entity_poly.type
_entity_poly.pdbx_seq_one_letter_code
_entity_poly.pdbx_strand_id
1 'polypeptide(L)' 'MDVVYRIGIAIAIIVAALFAVLVFVTGKGDAMSGGSGIRTTFRGKANFEDLMSRIILGLGISFMALMLLLDFISGRIHN' A
#
# COMPACT_ATOMS: atom_id res chain seq x y z
N MET A 1 -12.19 25.15 -1.06
CA MET A 1 -12.15 23.70 -1.36
C MET A 1 -10.94 23.32 -2.21
N ASP A 2 -10.52 24.17 -3.16
CA ASP A 2 -9.28 23.96 -3.94
C ASP A 2 -8.00 23.79 -3.13
N VAL A 3 -7.78 24.60 -2.09
CA VAL A 3 -6.55 24.53 -1.29
C VAL A 3 -6.46 23.20 -0.52
N VAL A 4 -7.58 22.75 0.05
CA VAL A 4 -7.65 21.47 0.78
C VAL A 4 -7.44 20.29 -0.18
N TYR A 5 -8.03 20.34 -1.37
CA TYR A 5 -7.86 19.31 -2.39
C TYR A 5 -6.41 19.23 -2.90
N ARG A 6 -5.78 20.38 -3.19
CA ARG A 6 -4.37 20.45 -3.61
C ARG A 6 -3.41 19.93 -2.55
N ILE A 7 -3.65 20.27 -1.28
CA ILE A 7 -2.87 19.74 -0.15
C ILE A 7 -3.09 18.23 -0.02
N GLY A 8 -4.33 17.75 -0.14
CA GLY A 8 -4.66 16.33 -0.12
C GLY A 8 -3.94 15.53 -1.21
N ILE A 9 -3.89 16.05 -2.43
CA ILE A 9 -3.14 15.45 -3.55
C ILE A 9 -1.64 15.44 -3.25
N ALA A 10 -1.07 16.54 -2.78
CA ALA A 10 0.36 16.60 -2.45
C ALA A 10 0.74 15.54 -1.41
N ILE A 11 -0.09 15.36 -0.37
CA ILE A 11 0.10 14.32 0.64
C ILE A 11 -0.03 12.92 0.03
N ALA A 12 -1.04 12.69 -0.82
CA ALA A 12 -1.23 11.40 -1.49
C ALA A 12 -0.05 11.02 -2.36
N ILE A 13 0.54 11.97 -3.10
CA ILE A 13 1.74 11.76 -3.92
C ILE A 13 2.94 11.37 -3.06
N ILE A 14 3.16 12.05 -1.93
CA ILE A 14 4.26 11.73 -1.00
C ILE A 14 4.08 10.32 -0.42
N VAL A 15 2.87 10.00 0.04
CA VAL A 15 2.54 8.66 0.57
C VAL A 15 2.73 7.59 -0.51
N ALA A 16 2.30 7.85 -1.75
CA ALA A 16 2.50 6.94 -2.88
C ALA A 16 3.98 6.71 -3.17
N ALA A 17 4.80 7.77 -3.17
CA ALA A 17 6.24 7.67 -3.40
C ALA A 17 6.93 6.85 -2.29
N LEU A 18 6.60 7.10 -1.02
CA LEU A 18 7.13 6.32 0.10
C LEU A 18 6.69 4.86 0.05
N PHE A 19 5.42 4.60 -0.29
CA PHE A 19 4.90 3.25 -0.45
C PHE A 19 5.60 2.51 -1.61
N ALA A 20 5.79 3.17 -2.75
CA ALA A 20 6.51 2.61 -3.90
C ALA A 20 7.97 2.29 -3.56
N VAL A 21 8.68 3.18 -2.85
CA VAL A 21 10.05 2.93 -2.40
C VAL A 21 10.09 1.77 -1.41
N LEU A 22 9.16 1.73 -0.46
CA LEU A 22 9.08 0.66 0.52
C LEU A 22 8.88 -0.68 -0.19
N VAL A 23 7.90 -0.80 -1.07
CA VAL A 23 7.63 -2.01 -1.87
C VAL A 23 8.80 -2.35 -2.79
N PHE A 24 9.47 -1.38 -3.40
CA PHE A 24 10.62 -1.64 -4.25
C PHE A 24 11.81 -2.22 -3.48
N VAL A 25 12.06 -1.72 -2.26
CA VAL A 25 13.16 -2.20 -1.41
C VAL A 25 12.81 -3.54 -0.75
N THR A 26 11.56 -3.71 -0.29
CA THR A 26 11.13 -4.90 0.47
C THR A 26 10.54 -5.99 -0.41
N GLY A 27 10.11 -5.67 -1.62
CA GLY A 27 9.53 -6.59 -2.61
C GLY A 27 10.53 -7.53 -3.28
N LYS A 28 11.84 -7.42 -2.98
CA LYS A 28 12.83 -8.44 -3.36
C LYS A 28 12.55 -9.81 -2.72
N GLY A 29 11.62 -9.89 -1.78
CA GLY A 29 11.16 -11.12 -1.16
C GLY A 29 9.64 -11.22 -1.10
N ASP A 30 8.91 -10.75 -2.13
CA ASP A 30 7.51 -11.16 -2.25
C ASP A 30 7.50 -12.67 -2.57
N ALA A 31 7.43 -13.48 -1.51
CA ALA A 31 7.34 -14.94 -1.55
C ALA A 31 6.13 -15.42 -2.37
N MET A 32 5.24 -14.50 -2.79
CA MET A 32 4.13 -14.76 -3.69
C MET A 32 4.50 -14.70 -5.18
N SER A 33 5.65 -14.13 -5.55
CA SER A 33 6.20 -14.21 -6.91
C SER A 33 7.13 -15.41 -7.11
N GLY A 34 7.57 -16.06 -6.02
CA GLY A 34 8.34 -17.31 -6.02
C GLY A 34 7.41 -18.52 -6.16
N GLY A 35 6.69 -18.60 -7.28
CA GLY A 35 5.85 -19.75 -7.60
C GLY A 35 6.68 -21.03 -7.75
N SER A 36 6.93 -21.73 -6.64
CA SER A 36 7.27 -23.15 -6.65
C SER A 36 6.62 -23.82 -5.44
N GLY A 37 5.61 -24.62 -5.73
CA GLY A 37 4.84 -25.34 -4.74
C GLY A 37 5.69 -26.31 -3.95
N ILE A 38 5.84 -26.04 -2.65
CA ILE A 38 5.94 -27.10 -1.66
C ILE A 38 5.02 -26.70 -0.52
N ARG A 39 3.84 -27.34 -0.47
CA ARG A 39 2.97 -27.32 0.72
C ARG A 39 3.69 -28.10 1.82
N THR A 40 4.71 -27.51 2.44
CA THR A 40 5.24 -28.06 3.67
C THR A 40 4.24 -27.77 4.77
N THR A 41 3.71 -28.81 5.40
CA THR A 41 2.89 -28.78 6.62
C THR A 41 3.61 -28.20 7.84
N PHE A 42 4.82 -27.66 7.66
CA PHE A 42 5.59 -26.98 8.68
C PHE A 42 5.17 -25.51 8.72
N ARG A 43 4.38 -25.13 9.74
CA ARG A 43 4.16 -23.73 10.13
C ARG A 43 5.49 -23.18 10.65
N GLY A 44 6.36 -22.75 9.75
CA GLY A 44 7.52 -21.94 10.11
C GLY A 44 7.07 -20.75 10.95
N LYS A 45 7.85 -20.45 12.00
CA LYS A 45 7.61 -19.31 12.90
C LYS A 45 7.34 -18.04 12.10
N ALA A 46 6.45 -17.16 12.59
CA ALA A 46 6.20 -15.86 11.99
C ALA A 46 7.53 -15.13 11.81
N ASN A 47 8.01 -15.07 10.56
CA ASN A 47 9.28 -14.48 10.19
C ASN A 47 9.08 -13.02 9.80
N PHE A 48 10.18 -12.29 9.73
CA PHE A 48 10.21 -10.88 9.34
C PHE A 48 9.45 -10.61 8.02
N GLU A 49 9.52 -11.53 7.07
CA GLU A 49 8.82 -11.45 5.78
C GLU A 49 7.28 -11.43 5.92
N ASP A 50 6.72 -12.20 6.85
CA ASP A 50 5.26 -12.27 7.07
C ASP A 50 4.74 -10.98 7.74
N LEU A 51 5.54 -10.42 8.65
CA LEU A 51 5.26 -9.10 9.25
C LEU A 51 5.31 -8.00 8.18
N MET A 52 6.31 -8.02 7.31
CA MET A 52 6.46 -7.05 6.23
C MET A 52 5.30 -7.13 5.22
N SER A 53 4.90 -8.34 4.83
CA SER A 53 3.73 -8.56 3.97
C SER A 53 2.45 -8.00 4.58
N ARG A 54 2.23 -8.20 5.89
CA ARG A 54 1.07 -7.65 6.59
C ARG A 54 1.08 -6.11 6.66
N ILE A 55 2.25 -5.51 6.86
CA ILE A 55 2.42 -4.04 6.87
C ILE A 55 2.16 -3.46 5.48
N ILE A 56 2.71 -4.06 4.44
CA ILE A 56 2.51 -3.64 3.04
C ILE A 56 1.04 -3.74 2.65
N LEU A 57 0.37 -4.85 3.01
CA LEU A 57 -1.06 -5.02 2.75
C LEU A 57 -1.90 -3.96 3.47
N GLY A 58 -1.60 -3.68 4.74
CA GLY A 58 -2.26 -2.62 5.50
C GLY A 58 -2.05 -1.23 4.90
N LEU A 59 -0.83 -0.93 4.43
CA LEU A 59 -0.48 0.32 3.74
C LEU A 59 -1.18 0.44 2.37
N GLY A 60 -1.29 -0.65 1.62
CA GLY A 60 -1.98 -0.66 0.33
C GLY A 60 -3.48 -0.39 0.49
N ILE A 61 -4.11 -1.02 1.48
CA ILE A 61 -5.54 -0.80 1.79
C ILE A 61 -5.78 0.64 2.26
N SER A 62 -4.92 1.18 3.13
CA SER A 62 -5.08 2.55 3.63
C SER A 62 -4.85 3.60 2.53
N PHE A 63 -3.91 3.35 1.62
CA PHE A 63 -3.69 4.20 0.45
C PHE A 63 -4.90 4.20 -0.50
N MET A 64 -5.46 3.03 -0.79
CA MET A 64 -6.69 2.92 -1.59
C MET A 64 -7.85 3.66 -0.94
N ALA A 65 -8.03 3.54 0.37
CA ALA A 65 -9.07 4.27 1.11
C ALA A 65 -8.88 5.81 1.03
N LEU A 66 -7.64 6.29 1.14
CA LEU A 66 -7.32 7.71 0.98
C LEU A 66 -7.66 8.22 -0.43
N MET A 67 -7.36 7.45 -1.47
CA MET A 67 -7.69 7.82 -2.85
C MET A 67 -9.20 7.92 -3.08
N LEU A 68 -9.99 6.98 -2.55
CA LEU A 68 -11.46 7.05 -2.65
C LEU A 68 -12.04 8.26 -1.92
N LEU A 69 -11.46 8.63 -0.76
CA LEU A 69 -11.88 9.81 -0.01
C LEU A 69 -11.58 11.10 -0.79
N LEU A 70 -10.39 11.19 -1.41
CA LEU A 70 -10.04 12.32 -2.27
C LEU A 70 -10.92 12.40 -3.52
N ASP A 71 -11.27 11.26 -4.12
CA ASP A 71 -12.17 11.21 -5.28
C ASP A 71 -13.58 11.67 -4.93
N PHE A 72 -14.12 11.24 -3.78
CA PHE A 72 -15.40 11.73 -3.27
C PHE A 72 -15.40 13.24 -3.02
N ILE A 73 -14.32 13.78 -2.43
CA ILE A 73 -14.17 15.22 -2.23
C ILE A 73 -14.05 15.94 -3.58
N SER A 74 -13.30 15.39 -4.52
CA SER A 74 -13.15 15.92 -5.89
C SER A 74 -14.50 16.06 -6.59
N GLY A 75 -15.31 15.00 -6.55
CA GLY A 75 -16.64 14.96 -7.16
C GLY A 75 -17.64 15.93 -6.53
N ARG A 76 -17.38 16.43 -5.31
CA ARG A 76 -18.17 17.49 -4.65
C ARG A 76 -17.69 18.91 -4.94
N ILE A 77 -16.44 19.06 -5.39
CA ILE A 77 -15.85 20.36 -5.74
C ILE A 77 -16.12 20.68 -7.22
N HIS A 78 -16.18 19.65 -8.06
CA HIS A 78 -16.34 19.79 -9.51
C HIS A 78 -17.80 19.72 -10.01
N ASN A 79 -18.75 19.30 -9.15
CA ASN A 79 -20.20 19.39 -9.38
C ASN A 79 -20.78 20.57 -8.59
#